data_AF-A0A842SAE0-F1
#
_entry.id   AF-A0A842SAE0-F1
#
_cell.length_a   1.000
_cell.length_b   1.000
_cell.length_c   1.000
_cell.angle_alpha   90.00
_cell.angle_beta   90.00
_cell.angle_gamma   90.00
#
_symmetry.space_group_name_H-M   'P 1'
#
loop_
_entity.id
_entity.type
_entity.pdbx_description
1 polymer ?
#
loop_
_entity_poly.entity_id
_entity_poly.type
_entity_poly.pdbx_seq_one_letter_code
_entity_poly.pdbx_strand_id
1 'polypeptide(L)'
;MVKRKIIEINEEQCTGCKKCIPECKEGALQIIDGKARLISDLFCDGLGACLGHCPEDAIKIIEREAEPYDEKKVMEKIVKAGANTIKAHLEHLQEHGETEYLKEAIEFLRQNKIENPLKKTSTKPKQFHGCPGSKNMEFSEKKNISQKSGKRHSMLRHWPIQLHLISPEASYYRNKDVLLSADCAAYTYGDFHKDHLKGKSLAIACPKLDSNKEVYVDKLISMIDDAKINSLTVMIMQVPCCTGLLQIAKQAVSGSFRKIPIKKIVVGIKGEILEKKWVKD
;
A
#
# COMPACT_ATOMS: atom_id res chain seq x y z
N MET A 1 -23.70 19.15 6.04
CA MET A 1 -23.40 17.70 6.03
C MET A 1 -22.63 17.40 4.76
N VAL A 2 -21.56 16.61 4.84
CA VAL A 2 -20.71 16.31 3.67
C VAL A 2 -21.24 15.04 3.01
N LYS A 3 -21.57 15.12 1.72
CA LYS A 3 -21.92 13.93 0.91
C LYS A 3 -20.62 13.23 0.54
N ARG A 4 -20.56 11.91 0.76
CA ARG A 4 -19.44 11.08 0.31
C ARG A 4 -19.94 9.94 -0.57
N LYS A 5 -19.10 9.55 -1.52
CA LYS A 5 -19.29 8.33 -2.30
C LYS A 5 -19.00 7.14 -1.40
N ILE A 6 -19.87 6.15 -1.44
CA ILE A 6 -19.76 4.93 -0.65
C ILE A 6 -20.33 3.76 -1.44
N ILE A 7 -19.87 2.55 -1.15
CA ILE A 7 -20.44 1.36 -1.77
C ILE A 7 -21.71 0.92 -1.03
N GLU A 8 -22.69 0.46 -1.79
CA GLU A 8 -23.90 -0.23 -1.33
C GLU A 8 -23.91 -1.63 -1.93
N ILE A 9 -24.27 -2.63 -1.12
CA ILE A 9 -24.29 -4.04 -1.53
C ILE A 9 -25.73 -4.54 -1.51
N ASN A 10 -26.19 -5.07 -2.64
CA ASN A 10 -27.45 -5.79 -2.73
C ASN A 10 -27.29 -7.21 -2.14
N GLU A 11 -27.83 -7.43 -0.94
CA GLU A 11 -27.73 -8.71 -0.24
C GLU A 11 -28.48 -9.85 -0.94
N GLU A 12 -29.52 -9.55 -1.72
CA GLU A 12 -30.27 -10.57 -2.47
C GLU A 12 -29.42 -11.15 -3.60
N GLN A 13 -28.70 -10.28 -4.31
CA GLN A 13 -27.81 -10.67 -5.42
C GLN A 13 -26.45 -11.18 -4.93
N CYS A 14 -25.99 -10.77 -3.74
CA CYS A 14 -24.69 -11.20 -3.24
C CYS A 14 -24.66 -12.72 -2.97
N THR A 15 -23.81 -13.47 -3.65
CA THR A 15 -23.68 -14.93 -3.45
C THR A 15 -22.70 -15.32 -2.34
N GLY A 16 -22.02 -14.35 -1.71
CA GLY A 16 -21.01 -14.65 -0.69
C GLY A 16 -19.68 -15.19 -1.22
N CYS A 17 -19.42 -15.07 -2.52
CA CYS A 17 -18.22 -15.60 -3.18
C CYS A 17 -16.88 -14.97 -2.74
N LYS A 18 -16.93 -13.89 -1.94
CA LYS A 18 -15.80 -13.20 -1.30
C LYS A 18 -14.80 -12.51 -2.24
N LYS A 19 -15.04 -12.48 -3.56
CA LYS A 19 -14.13 -11.84 -4.54
C LYS A 19 -13.91 -10.34 -4.33
N CYS A 20 -14.87 -9.65 -3.72
CA CYS A 20 -14.75 -8.24 -3.37
C CYS A 20 -13.85 -7.96 -2.15
N ILE A 21 -13.62 -8.96 -1.28
CA ILE A 21 -12.92 -8.78 -0.01
C ILE A 21 -11.42 -8.44 -0.21
N PRO A 22 -10.63 -9.18 -1.03
CA PRO A 22 -9.21 -8.88 -1.24
C PRO A 22 -8.92 -7.51 -1.85
N GLU A 23 -9.93 -6.95 -2.54
CA GLU A 23 -9.84 -5.67 -3.23
C GLU A 23 -10.20 -4.48 -2.35
N CYS A 24 -10.80 -4.73 -1.18
CA CYS A 24 -11.01 -3.71 -0.17
C CYS A 24 -9.78 -3.57 0.72
N LYS A 25 -8.79 -2.77 0.26
CA LYS A 25 -7.52 -2.56 0.97
C LYS A 25 -7.70 -1.94 2.37
N GLU A 26 -8.79 -1.19 2.55
CA GLU A 26 -9.18 -0.56 3.80
C GLU A 26 -9.89 -1.52 4.77
N GLY A 27 -10.19 -2.76 4.36
CA GLY A 27 -10.85 -3.75 5.23
C GLY A 27 -12.32 -3.44 5.54
N ALA A 28 -12.96 -2.53 4.78
CA ALA A 28 -14.35 -2.11 4.98
C ALA A 28 -15.40 -3.21 4.73
N LEU A 29 -15.02 -4.28 4.04
CA LEU A 29 -15.91 -5.38 3.68
C LEU A 29 -15.60 -6.63 4.50
N GLN A 30 -16.64 -7.24 5.06
CA GLN A 30 -16.55 -8.55 5.70
C GLN A 30 -17.67 -9.47 5.22
N ILE A 31 -17.48 -10.77 5.42
CA ILE A 31 -18.53 -11.76 5.18
C ILE A 31 -19.26 -12.05 6.48
N ILE A 32 -20.54 -11.72 6.51
CA ILE A 32 -21.42 -11.93 7.66
C ILE A 32 -22.66 -12.66 7.13
N ASP A 33 -22.99 -13.80 7.74
CA ASP A 33 -24.11 -14.67 7.35
C ASP A 33 -24.06 -15.09 5.86
N GLY A 34 -22.86 -15.35 5.36
CA GLY A 34 -22.66 -15.77 3.97
C GLY A 34 -22.82 -14.65 2.94
N LYS A 35 -22.95 -13.38 3.36
CA LYS A 35 -23.08 -12.22 2.45
C LYS A 35 -21.97 -11.22 2.71
N ALA A 36 -21.55 -10.51 1.66
CA ALA A 36 -20.65 -9.37 1.81
C ALA A 36 -21.42 -8.20 2.43
N ARG A 37 -20.91 -7.66 3.53
CA ARG A 37 -21.46 -6.49 4.21
C ARG A 37 -20.39 -5.44 4.38
N LEU A 38 -20.79 -4.18 4.23
CA LEU A 38 -19.98 -3.04 4.61
C LEU A 38 -20.08 -2.88 6.13
N ILE A 39 -18.97 -3.09 6.84
CA ILE A 39 -18.95 -3.05 8.31
C ILE A 39 -18.94 -1.62 8.86
N SER A 40 -18.34 -0.69 8.12
CA SER A 40 -18.31 0.72 8.49
C SER A 40 -18.10 1.59 7.27
N ASP A 41 -18.90 2.63 7.16
CA ASP A 41 -18.77 3.66 6.15
C ASP A 41 -17.44 4.42 6.25
N LEU A 42 -16.80 4.43 7.42
CA LEU A 42 -15.50 5.09 7.58
C LEU A 42 -14.38 4.41 6.81
N PHE A 43 -14.41 3.08 6.78
CA PHE A 43 -13.40 2.32 6.08
C PHE A 43 -13.64 2.29 4.57
N CYS A 44 -14.82 2.75 4.10
CA CYS A 44 -15.08 2.86 2.68
C CYS A 44 -14.56 4.19 2.12
N ASP A 45 -13.56 4.11 1.24
CA ASP A 45 -13.01 5.23 0.50
C ASP A 45 -13.92 5.73 -0.65
N GLY A 46 -14.97 4.96 -1.00
CA GLY A 46 -15.87 5.27 -2.11
C GLY A 46 -15.26 5.15 -3.50
N LEU A 47 -14.05 4.60 -3.63
CA LEU A 47 -13.34 4.47 -4.91
C LEU A 47 -13.86 3.30 -5.77
N GLY A 48 -14.47 2.31 -5.12
CA GLY A 48 -15.15 1.22 -5.81
C GLY A 48 -14.26 0.12 -6.37
N ALA A 49 -13.05 -0.08 -5.83
CA ALA A 49 -12.15 -1.17 -6.24
C ALA A 49 -12.83 -2.57 -6.22
N CYS A 50 -13.80 -2.76 -5.32
CA CYS A 50 -14.57 -3.99 -5.22
C CYS A 50 -15.63 -4.20 -6.31
N LEU A 51 -16.11 -3.14 -7.00
CA LEU A 51 -17.22 -3.24 -7.95
C LEU A 51 -16.89 -4.19 -9.11
N GLY A 52 -15.73 -4.01 -9.75
CA GLY A 52 -15.31 -4.81 -10.90
C GLY A 52 -15.03 -6.29 -10.58
N HIS A 53 -15.10 -6.68 -9.31
CA HIS A 53 -14.79 -8.03 -8.84
C HIS A 53 -16.03 -8.77 -8.35
N CYS A 54 -17.21 -8.13 -8.35
CA CYS A 54 -18.47 -8.78 -8.04
C CYS A 54 -19.05 -9.44 -9.31
N PRO A 55 -19.11 -10.78 -9.42
CA PRO A 55 -19.66 -11.45 -10.60
C PRO A 55 -21.17 -11.25 -10.76
N GLU A 56 -21.86 -10.92 -9.67
CA GLU A 56 -23.32 -10.74 -9.62
C GLU A 56 -23.73 -9.27 -9.78
N ASP A 57 -22.76 -8.37 -9.99
CA ASP A 57 -22.95 -6.92 -10.04
C ASP A 57 -23.73 -6.37 -8.81
N ALA A 58 -23.54 -7.02 -7.66
CA ALA A 58 -24.28 -6.74 -6.43
C ALA A 58 -23.76 -5.48 -5.70
N ILE A 59 -22.75 -4.78 -6.22
CA ILE A 59 -22.11 -3.64 -5.53
C ILE A 59 -22.27 -2.39 -6.40
N LYS A 60 -22.77 -1.30 -5.81
CA LYS A 60 -22.94 0.00 -6.49
C LYS A 60 -22.28 1.10 -5.67
N ILE A 61 -21.80 2.16 -6.33
CA ILE A 61 -21.43 3.38 -5.63
C ILE A 61 -22.66 4.28 -5.55
N ILE A 62 -22.99 4.70 -4.33
CA ILE A 62 -24.02 5.69 -4.05
C ILE A 62 -23.40 6.93 -3.40
N GLU A 63 -24.07 8.07 -3.49
CA GLU A 63 -23.75 9.24 -2.68
C GLU A 63 -24.76 9.35 -1.55
N ARG A 64 -24.27 9.32 -0.31
CA ARG A 64 -25.11 9.57 0.88
C ARG A 64 -24.44 10.53 1.84
N GLU A 65 -25.26 11.15 2.68
CA GLU A 65 -24.78 12.01 3.75
C GLU A 65 -24.04 11.17 4.79
N ALA A 66 -22.80 11.55 5.09
CA ALA A 66 -22.03 10.94 6.15
C ALA A 66 -22.03 11.83 7.36
N GLU A 67 -22.56 11.31 8.46
CA GLU A 67 -22.37 11.92 9.77
C GLU A 67 -20.91 11.81 10.21
N PRO A 68 -20.41 12.75 11.03
CA PRO A 68 -19.13 12.61 11.71
C PRO A 68 -19.04 11.27 12.45
N TYR A 69 -17.82 10.73 12.57
CA TYR A 69 -17.62 9.49 13.30
C TYR A 69 -18.08 9.63 14.75
N ASP A 70 -18.92 8.70 15.20
CA ASP A 70 -19.45 8.62 16.56
C ASP A 70 -19.38 7.17 17.00
N GLU A 71 -18.41 6.89 17.87
CA GLU A 71 -18.12 5.55 18.37
C GLU A 71 -19.31 4.96 19.14
N LYS A 72 -20.11 5.78 19.84
CA LYS A 72 -21.27 5.29 20.57
C LYS A 72 -22.34 4.76 19.63
N LYS A 73 -22.60 5.47 18.51
CA LYS A 73 -23.52 5.00 17.46
C LYS A 73 -23.02 3.74 16.77
N VAL A 74 -21.71 3.59 16.60
CA VAL A 74 -21.11 2.35 16.10
C VAL A 74 -21.38 1.21 17.09
N MET A 75 -21.15 1.44 18.38
CA MET A 75 -21.37 0.45 19.42
C MET A 75 -22.83 -0.01 19.54
N GLU A 76 -23.81 0.87 19.34
CA GLU A 76 -25.24 0.50 19.27
C GLU A 76 -25.54 -0.58 18.22
N LYS A 77 -24.79 -0.59 17.10
CA LYS A 77 -24.91 -1.60 16.05
C LYS A 77 -24.09 -2.84 16.37
N ILE A 78 -22.84 -2.65 16.80
CA ILE A 78 -21.87 -3.72 17.10
C ILE A 78 -22.40 -4.65 18.20
N VAL A 79 -23.05 -4.12 19.23
CA VAL A 79 -23.58 -4.95 20.33
C VAL A 79 -24.72 -5.88 19.89
N LYS A 80 -25.53 -5.45 18.91
CA LYS A 80 -26.62 -6.28 18.34
C LYS A 80 -26.07 -7.48 17.57
N ALA A 81 -24.85 -7.36 17.03
CA ALA A 81 -24.16 -8.42 16.31
C ALA A 81 -23.46 -9.45 17.24
N GLY A 82 -23.55 -9.28 18.56
CA GLY A 82 -23.13 -10.28 19.55
C GLY A 82 -21.66 -10.18 19.99
N ALA A 83 -21.30 -11.02 20.98
CA ALA A 83 -20.07 -10.91 21.76
C ALA A 83 -18.77 -11.01 20.96
N ASN A 84 -18.74 -11.82 19.89
CA ASN A 84 -17.57 -11.97 19.03
C ASN A 84 -17.30 -10.69 18.22
N THR A 85 -18.35 -10.02 17.76
CA THR A 85 -18.27 -8.76 17.01
C THR A 85 -17.83 -7.62 17.92
N ILE A 86 -18.35 -7.57 19.15
CA ILE A 86 -17.87 -6.65 20.19
C ILE A 86 -16.37 -6.87 20.45
N LYS A 87 -15.93 -8.13 20.58
CA LYS A 87 -14.52 -8.46 20.82
C LYS A 87 -13.61 -7.98 19.69
N ALA A 88 -13.95 -8.33 18.45
CA ALA A 88 -13.15 -7.97 17.28
C ALA A 88 -13.04 -6.45 17.10
N HIS A 89 -14.13 -5.71 17.36
CA HIS A 89 -14.15 -4.25 17.29
C HIS A 89 -13.25 -3.60 18.35
N LEU A 90 -13.33 -4.06 19.60
CA LEU A 90 -12.48 -3.54 20.68
C LEU A 90 -11.00 -3.88 20.46
N GLU A 91 -10.69 -5.09 19.97
CA GLU A 91 -9.32 -5.50 19.61
C GLU A 91 -8.77 -4.61 18.49
N HIS A 92 -9.56 -4.31 17.46
CA HIS A 92 -9.16 -3.40 16.38
C HIS A 92 -8.81 -1.98 16.89
N LEU A 93 -9.68 -1.36 17.69
CA LEU A 93 -9.42 -0.03 18.26
C LEU A 93 -8.13 -0.02 19.10
N GLN A 94 -7.89 -1.10 19.86
CA GLN A 94 -6.70 -1.27 20.67
C GLN A 94 -5.44 -1.46 19.81
N GLU A 95 -5.50 -2.25 18.75
CA GLU A 95 -4.37 -2.53 17.84
C GLU A 95 -3.93 -1.31 17.03
N HIS A 96 -4.85 -0.41 16.70
CA HIS A 96 -4.56 0.82 15.95
C HIS A 96 -4.23 2.03 16.84
N GLY A 97 -4.28 1.88 18.16
CA GLY A 97 -3.94 2.97 19.10
C GLY A 97 -5.00 4.06 19.18
N GLU A 98 -6.24 3.77 18.81
CA GLU A 98 -7.40 4.68 18.84
C GLU A 98 -7.93 4.81 20.28
N THR A 99 -7.12 5.37 21.17
CA THR A 99 -7.33 5.31 22.63
C THR A 99 -8.59 6.02 23.11
N GLU A 100 -9.00 7.11 22.46
CA GLU A 100 -10.21 7.86 22.84
C GLU A 100 -11.48 7.11 22.44
N TYR A 101 -11.54 6.58 21.21
CA TYR A 101 -12.65 5.75 20.77
C TYR A 101 -12.74 4.43 21.55
N LEU A 102 -11.60 3.80 21.88
CA LEU A 102 -11.62 2.61 22.74
C LEU A 102 -12.23 2.90 24.12
N LYS A 103 -11.94 4.06 24.73
CA LYS A 103 -12.56 4.48 25.99
C LYS A 103 -14.06 4.70 25.83
N GLU A 104 -14.48 5.37 24.77
CA GLU A 104 -15.90 5.58 24.46
C GLU A 104 -16.66 4.27 24.27
N ALA A 105 -16.07 3.30 23.57
CA ALA A 105 -16.66 1.99 23.34
C ALA A 105 -16.80 1.18 24.64
N ILE A 106 -15.76 1.17 25.48
CA ILE A 106 -15.79 0.50 26.79
C ILE A 106 -16.82 1.15 27.71
N GLU A 107 -16.90 2.48 27.71
CA GLU A 107 -17.87 3.23 28.50
C GLU A 107 -19.31 2.93 28.04
N PHE A 108 -19.55 2.83 26.74
CA PHE A 108 -20.84 2.40 26.19
C PHE A 108 -21.25 1.01 26.71
N LEU A 109 -20.33 0.02 26.68
CA LEU A 109 -20.61 -1.33 27.20
C LEU A 109 -20.93 -1.31 28.70
N ARG A 110 -20.19 -0.50 29.48
CA ARG A 110 -20.41 -0.32 30.91
C ARG A 110 -21.80 0.27 31.20
N GLN A 111 -22.18 1.33 30.49
CA GLN A 111 -23.48 2.00 30.65
C GLN A 111 -24.64 1.07 30.30
N ASN A 112 -24.48 0.22 29.29
CA ASN A 112 -25.50 -0.73 28.84
C ASN A 112 -25.45 -2.09 29.55
N LYS A 113 -24.60 -2.26 30.57
CA LYS A 113 -24.42 -3.51 31.34
C LYS A 113 -24.07 -4.73 30.46
N ILE A 114 -23.34 -4.50 29.37
CA ILE A 114 -22.89 -5.54 28.44
C ILE A 114 -21.50 -6.03 28.87
N GLU A 115 -21.31 -7.35 28.92
CA GLU A 115 -20.03 -7.93 29.34
C GLU A 115 -18.93 -7.55 28.34
N ASN A 116 -17.81 -7.00 28.86
CA ASN A 116 -16.65 -6.67 28.02
C ASN A 116 -15.84 -7.94 27.72
N PRO A 117 -15.82 -8.43 26.47
CA PRO A 117 -15.14 -9.67 26.11
C PRO A 117 -13.60 -9.56 26.16
N LEU A 118 -13.01 -8.35 26.22
CA LEU A 118 -11.57 -8.17 26.44
C LEU A 118 -11.12 -8.65 27.84
N LYS A 119 -12.03 -8.71 28.84
CA LYS A 119 -11.67 -9.16 30.20
C LYS A 119 -11.45 -10.67 30.33
N LYS A 120 -11.88 -11.50 29.36
CA LYS A 120 -11.91 -12.97 29.50
C LYS A 120 -10.78 -13.75 28.81
N THR A 121 -9.79 -13.10 28.23
CA THR A 121 -8.63 -13.82 27.66
C THR A 121 -7.32 -13.15 28.01
N SER A 122 -6.73 -13.57 29.14
CA SER A 122 -5.28 -13.62 29.30
C SER A 122 -4.69 -14.69 28.39
N THR A 123 -4.89 -14.56 27.09
CA THR A 123 -4.06 -15.26 26.11
C THR A 123 -3.01 -14.26 25.71
N LYS A 124 -1.76 -14.57 26.07
CA LYS A 124 -0.55 -13.87 25.61
C LYS A 124 -0.78 -13.33 24.20
N PRO A 125 -0.40 -12.07 23.91
CA PRO A 125 -0.62 -11.49 22.59
C PRO A 125 -0.11 -12.50 21.57
N LYS A 126 -1.02 -13.03 20.73
CA LYS A 126 -0.58 -13.53 19.44
C LYS A 126 0.06 -12.32 18.82
N GLN A 127 1.39 -12.35 18.79
CA GLN A 127 2.20 -11.27 18.29
C GLN A 127 1.86 -11.17 16.81
N PHE A 128 0.83 -10.39 16.48
CA PHE A 128 0.64 -9.91 15.14
C PHE A 128 1.81 -8.98 14.93
N HIS A 129 2.90 -9.56 14.42
CA HIS A 129 3.98 -8.79 13.85
C HIS A 129 3.37 -8.09 12.64
N GLY A 130 2.79 -6.90 12.87
CA GLY A 130 2.60 -5.94 11.80
C GLY A 130 3.90 -5.94 11.00
N CYS A 131 3.78 -6.12 9.68
CA CYS A 131 4.96 -6.23 8.82
C CYS A 131 5.92 -5.10 9.21
N PRO A 132 7.19 -5.37 9.55
CA PRO A 132 8.12 -4.35 10.01
C PRO A 132 8.18 -3.09 9.11
N GLY A 133 7.83 -3.25 7.82
CA GLY A 133 7.71 -2.15 6.86
C GLY A 133 6.44 -1.28 6.94
N SER A 134 5.52 -1.52 7.88
CA SER A 134 4.34 -0.68 8.14
C SER A 134 4.36 -0.04 9.54
N LYS A 135 5.46 -0.17 10.30
CA LYS A 135 5.56 0.36 11.67
C LYS A 135 5.71 1.89 11.63
N ASN A 136 4.83 2.61 12.34
CA ASN A 136 4.97 4.05 12.54
C ASN A 136 6.23 4.36 13.38
N MET A 137 7.04 5.31 12.90
CA MET A 137 8.29 5.73 13.53
C MET A 137 8.48 7.24 13.35
N GLU A 138 8.96 7.90 14.41
CA GLU A 138 9.38 9.30 14.36
C GLU A 138 10.90 9.38 14.52
N PHE A 139 11.56 10.26 13.76
CA PHE A 139 13.01 10.44 13.80
C PHE A 139 13.34 11.80 14.43
N SER A 140 14.12 11.80 15.53
CA SER A 140 14.61 13.03 16.17
C SER A 140 15.52 13.84 15.24
N GLU A 141 15.44 15.17 15.30
CA GLU A 141 16.28 16.07 14.49
C GLU A 141 17.77 15.82 14.69
N LYS A 142 18.52 15.66 13.58
CA LYS A 142 19.98 15.66 13.60
C LYS A 142 20.48 17.11 13.58
N LYS A 143 21.06 17.57 14.68
CA LYS A 143 21.81 18.84 14.74
C LYS A 143 23.14 18.68 13.98
N ASN A 144 23.42 19.61 13.06
CA ASN A 144 24.61 19.70 12.20
C ASN A 144 24.68 18.76 10.99
N ILE A 145 23.87 19.02 9.97
CA ILE A 145 24.17 18.61 8.59
C ILE A 145 24.65 19.84 7.84
N SER A 146 25.85 19.80 7.26
CA SER A 146 26.35 20.87 6.37
C SER A 146 25.46 20.92 5.13
N GLN A 147 24.41 21.74 5.16
CA GLN A 147 23.52 21.91 4.01
C GLN A 147 24.26 22.68 2.91
N LYS A 148 24.33 22.09 1.71
CA LYS A 148 24.68 22.85 0.52
C LYS A 148 23.48 23.72 0.15
N SER A 149 23.61 25.03 0.37
CA SER A 149 22.60 26.02 -0.03
C SER A 149 22.50 26.13 -1.56
N GLY A 150 21.29 26.31 -2.08
CA GLY A 150 21.04 26.60 -3.50
C GLY A 150 19.85 25.87 -4.10
N LYS A 151 19.27 26.41 -5.18
CA LYS A 151 18.22 25.75 -5.95
C LYS A 151 18.79 24.53 -6.69
N ARG A 152 18.07 23.41 -6.66
CA ARG A 152 18.42 22.20 -7.42
C ARG A 152 17.60 22.17 -8.71
N HIS A 153 18.25 21.94 -9.85
CA HIS A 153 17.54 21.66 -11.10
C HIS A 153 17.11 20.18 -11.14
N SER A 154 15.90 19.93 -11.63
CA SER A 154 15.44 18.56 -11.86
C SER A 154 16.30 17.88 -12.92
N MET A 155 16.79 16.68 -12.59
CA MET A 155 17.46 15.79 -13.54
C MET A 155 16.50 14.87 -14.31
N LEU A 156 15.18 15.01 -14.09
CA LEU A 156 14.17 14.26 -14.83
C LEU A 156 14.07 14.79 -16.26
N ARG A 157 14.06 13.89 -17.24
CA ARG A 157 14.03 14.25 -18.67
C ARG A 157 12.79 13.77 -19.42
N HIS A 158 11.88 13.11 -18.72
CA HIS A 158 10.71 12.48 -19.32
C HIS A 158 9.56 12.35 -18.31
N TRP A 159 8.35 12.14 -18.83
CA TRP A 159 7.12 11.87 -18.09
C TRP A 159 6.19 11.05 -18.99
N PRO A 160 5.36 10.11 -18.46
CA PRO A 160 5.18 9.72 -17.06
C PRO A 160 6.31 8.83 -16.52
N ILE A 161 6.40 8.72 -15.19
CA ILE A 161 7.45 7.93 -14.51
C ILE A 161 6.92 6.67 -13.82
N GLN A 162 5.62 6.56 -13.60
CA GLN A 162 5.00 5.37 -12.98
C GLN A 162 5.06 4.19 -13.95
N LEU A 163 5.67 3.07 -13.56
CA LEU A 163 5.86 1.88 -14.40
C LEU A 163 4.52 1.36 -14.95
N HIS A 164 3.43 1.56 -14.21
CA HIS A 164 2.08 1.25 -14.66
C HIS A 164 1.66 2.06 -15.90
N LEU A 165 2.09 3.32 -16.01
CA LEU A 165 1.71 4.26 -17.07
C LEU A 165 2.71 4.34 -18.23
N ILE A 166 3.97 3.95 -18.01
CA ILE A 166 5.00 4.10 -19.04
C ILE A 166 4.74 3.17 -20.24
N SER A 167 5.06 3.67 -21.43
CA SER A 167 5.24 2.83 -22.62
C SER A 167 6.69 2.34 -22.67
N PRO A 168 6.94 1.02 -22.72
CA PRO A 168 8.28 0.45 -22.64
C PRO A 168 9.18 0.82 -23.84
N GLU A 169 8.60 1.08 -25.01
CA GLU A 169 9.31 1.38 -26.26
C GLU A 169 9.61 2.87 -26.48
N ALA A 170 9.21 3.72 -25.53
CA ALA A 170 9.33 5.16 -25.65
C ALA A 170 10.79 5.59 -25.93
N SER A 171 10.97 6.63 -26.73
CA SER A 171 12.28 7.07 -27.22
C SER A 171 13.28 7.40 -26.11
N TYR A 172 12.78 7.85 -24.95
CA TYR A 172 13.60 8.13 -23.78
C TYR A 172 14.13 6.88 -23.08
N TYR A 173 13.69 5.67 -23.40
CA TYR A 173 14.33 4.42 -22.94
C TYR A 173 15.34 3.85 -23.94
N ARG A 174 15.28 4.29 -25.20
CA ARG A 174 16.11 3.71 -26.26
C ARG A 174 17.61 3.85 -26.00
N ASN A 175 18.30 2.72 -25.87
CA ASN A 175 19.74 2.64 -25.59
C ASN A 175 20.15 3.46 -24.36
N LYS A 176 19.31 3.50 -23.31
CA LYS A 176 19.58 4.26 -22.07
C LYS A 176 19.88 3.33 -20.89
N ASP A 177 20.56 3.89 -19.90
CA ASP A 177 20.54 3.33 -18.55
C ASP A 177 19.21 3.67 -17.88
N VAL A 178 18.61 2.69 -17.22
CA VAL A 178 17.33 2.85 -16.52
C VAL A 178 17.54 2.75 -15.01
N LEU A 179 16.88 3.66 -14.28
CA LEU A 179 16.69 3.58 -12.83
C LEU A 179 15.26 3.11 -12.57
N LEU A 180 15.12 1.89 -12.07
CA LEU A 180 13.89 1.36 -11.50
C LEU A 180 13.91 1.61 -9.99
N SER A 181 13.12 2.56 -9.50
CA SER A 181 13.14 3.00 -8.10
C SER A 181 11.85 2.64 -7.38
N ALA A 182 11.98 2.19 -6.13
CA ALA A 182 10.84 2.18 -5.21
C ALA A 182 10.39 3.62 -4.95
N ASP A 183 9.08 3.84 -4.81
CA ASP A 183 8.49 5.17 -4.64
C ASP A 183 9.09 5.93 -3.45
N CYS A 184 9.21 5.28 -2.29
CA CYS A 184 9.76 5.90 -1.08
C CYS A 184 11.23 6.29 -1.21
N ALA A 185 12.00 5.70 -2.13
CA ALA A 185 13.44 5.92 -2.21
C ALA A 185 13.78 7.36 -2.60
N ALA A 186 13.00 7.98 -3.50
CA ALA A 186 13.23 9.36 -3.93
C ALA A 186 12.91 10.38 -2.83
N TYR A 187 11.93 10.07 -1.96
CA TYR A 187 11.55 10.93 -0.84
C TYR A 187 12.43 10.72 0.40
N THR A 188 13.06 9.55 0.51
CA THR A 188 13.94 9.24 1.66
C THR A 188 15.38 9.66 1.40
N TYR A 189 15.88 9.55 0.17
CA TYR A 189 17.25 9.95 -0.19
C TYR A 189 17.29 11.38 -0.73
N GLY A 190 17.78 12.33 0.08
CA GLY A 190 17.67 13.77 -0.21
C GLY A 190 18.33 14.26 -1.51
N ASP A 191 19.39 13.61 -2.00
CA ASP A 191 20.09 13.99 -3.23
C ASP A 191 19.76 13.08 -4.43
N PHE A 192 18.56 12.50 -4.46
CA PHE A 192 18.15 11.45 -5.43
C PHE A 192 18.41 11.85 -6.88
N HIS A 193 18.00 13.06 -7.27
CA HIS A 193 18.17 13.53 -8.64
C HIS A 193 19.66 13.65 -9.03
N LYS A 194 20.48 14.11 -8.09
CA LYS A 194 21.92 14.39 -8.29
C LYS A 194 22.72 13.09 -8.40
N ASP A 195 22.48 12.15 -7.49
CA ASP A 195 23.33 10.97 -7.32
C ASP A 195 22.83 9.73 -8.09
N HIS A 196 21.53 9.63 -8.34
CA HIS A 196 20.91 8.41 -8.87
C HIS A 196 20.18 8.62 -10.20
N LEU A 197 19.48 9.74 -10.38
CA LEU A 197 18.70 9.99 -11.60
C LEU A 197 19.53 10.55 -12.75
N LYS A 198 20.54 11.39 -12.46
CA LYS A 198 21.30 12.11 -13.49
C LYS A 198 21.82 11.18 -14.59
N GLY A 199 21.41 11.46 -15.83
CA GLY A 199 21.80 10.71 -17.02
C GLY A 199 20.98 9.45 -17.32
N LYS A 200 20.08 9.04 -16.41
CA LYS A 200 19.25 7.84 -16.54
C LYS A 200 17.81 8.18 -16.93
N SER A 201 17.09 7.17 -17.38
CA SER A 201 15.63 7.23 -17.53
C SER A 201 14.97 6.54 -16.36
N LEU A 202 13.93 7.16 -15.80
CA LEU A 202 13.29 6.72 -14.57
C LEU A 202 12.04 5.88 -14.83
N ALA A 203 11.90 4.77 -14.10
CA ALA A 203 10.62 4.13 -13.81
C ALA A 203 10.49 3.97 -12.29
N ILE A 204 9.30 4.27 -11.74
CA ILE A 204 8.99 4.05 -10.33
C ILE A 204 7.87 3.02 -10.19
N ALA A 205 7.94 2.22 -9.14
CA ALA A 205 6.92 1.22 -8.83
C ALA A 205 6.99 0.84 -7.35
N CYS A 206 5.83 0.47 -6.81
CA CYS A 206 5.72 -0.07 -5.47
C CYS A 206 5.24 -1.54 -5.55
N PRO A 207 6.10 -2.56 -5.34
CA PRO A 207 5.60 -3.87 -4.88
C PRO A 207 4.75 -3.60 -3.61
N LYS A 208 3.92 -4.45 -3.01
CA LYS A 208 2.95 -3.99 -1.97
C LYS A 208 1.82 -3.10 -2.51
N LEU A 209 2.02 -1.83 -2.89
CA LEU A 209 0.89 -0.92 -3.22
C LEU A 209 0.31 -1.12 -4.63
N ASP A 210 1.15 -1.41 -5.61
CA ASP A 210 0.67 -1.56 -6.99
C ASP A 210 -0.18 -2.83 -7.13
N SER A 211 -1.09 -2.85 -8.10
CA SER A 211 -1.88 -4.02 -8.48
C SER A 211 -1.47 -4.50 -9.89
N ASN A 212 -1.76 -5.76 -10.22
CA ASN A 212 -1.42 -6.38 -11.51
C ASN A 212 0.08 -6.25 -11.87
N LYS A 213 0.95 -6.62 -10.93
CA LYS A 213 2.42 -6.43 -11.05
C LYS A 213 3.05 -7.34 -12.09
N GLU A 214 2.32 -8.36 -12.54
CA GLU A 214 2.73 -9.29 -13.59
C GLU A 214 3.10 -8.54 -14.87
N VAL A 215 2.36 -7.48 -15.22
CA VAL A 215 2.62 -6.62 -16.39
C VAL A 215 3.97 -5.89 -16.31
N TYR A 216 4.55 -5.74 -15.11
CA TYR A 216 5.83 -5.06 -14.95
C TYR A 216 6.99 -5.90 -15.48
N VAL A 217 6.89 -7.23 -15.39
CA VAL A 217 7.89 -8.12 -15.99
C VAL A 217 7.88 -7.94 -17.50
N ASP A 218 6.71 -7.99 -18.13
CA ASP A 218 6.56 -7.85 -19.59
C ASP A 218 7.05 -6.48 -20.09
N LYS A 219 6.70 -5.40 -19.38
CA LYS A 219 7.20 -4.05 -19.72
C LYS A 219 8.72 -3.97 -19.62
N LEU A 220 9.32 -4.52 -18.57
CA LEU A 220 10.77 -4.52 -18.43
C LEU A 220 11.43 -5.40 -19.50
N ILE A 221 10.84 -6.53 -19.88
CA ILE A 221 11.31 -7.36 -20.99
C ILE A 221 11.33 -6.54 -22.29
N SER A 222 10.23 -5.85 -22.62
CA SER A 222 10.16 -4.98 -23.80
C SER A 222 11.15 -3.81 -23.75
N MET A 223 11.37 -3.20 -22.57
CA MET A 223 12.41 -2.19 -22.39
C MET A 223 13.81 -2.76 -22.67
N ILE A 224 14.08 -4.00 -22.22
CA ILE A 224 15.36 -4.68 -22.40
C ILE A 224 15.57 -5.05 -23.86
N ASP A 225 14.60 -5.68 -24.51
CA ASP A 225 14.78 -6.25 -25.85
C ASP A 225 14.50 -5.23 -26.97
N ASP A 226 13.40 -4.49 -26.88
CA ASP A 226 12.93 -3.59 -27.94
C ASP A 226 13.53 -2.19 -27.82
N ALA A 227 13.44 -1.58 -26.63
CA ALA A 227 14.09 -0.30 -26.36
C ALA A 227 15.61 -0.45 -26.16
N LYS A 228 16.11 -1.68 -26.05
CA LYS A 228 17.54 -1.97 -25.95
C LYS A 228 18.23 -1.22 -24.81
N ILE A 229 17.61 -1.14 -23.62
CA ILE A 229 18.26 -0.48 -22.47
C ILE A 229 19.63 -1.11 -22.18
N ASN A 230 20.58 -0.30 -21.69
CA ASN A 230 21.98 -0.71 -21.50
C ASN A 230 22.20 -1.41 -20.15
N SER A 231 21.55 -0.89 -19.10
CA SER A 231 21.67 -1.39 -17.74
C SER A 231 20.41 -1.05 -16.93
N LEU A 232 20.17 -1.84 -15.89
CA LEU A 232 19.06 -1.63 -14.97
C LEU A 232 19.57 -1.43 -13.54
N THR A 233 19.45 -0.21 -13.04
CA THR A 233 19.69 0.07 -11.61
C THR A 233 18.38 -0.08 -10.87
N VAL A 234 18.32 -0.98 -9.89
CA VAL A 234 17.16 -1.21 -9.03
C VAL A 234 17.43 -0.64 -7.65
N MET A 235 16.72 0.43 -7.30
CA MET A 235 16.86 1.14 -6.03
C MET A 235 15.67 0.81 -5.13
N ILE A 236 15.93 0.10 -4.04
CA ILE A 236 14.91 -0.39 -3.10
C ILE A 236 15.14 0.16 -1.69
N MET A 237 14.10 0.19 -0.87
CA MET A 237 14.24 0.46 0.57
C MET A 237 14.69 -0.78 1.34
N GLN A 238 15.25 -0.61 2.53
CA GLN A 238 15.65 -1.70 3.45
C GLN A 238 14.49 -2.58 3.92
N VAL A 239 13.24 -2.12 3.74
CA VAL A 239 12.05 -2.81 4.21
C VAL A 239 11.72 -4.03 3.32
N PRO A 240 11.15 -5.10 3.90
CA PRO A 240 10.95 -6.36 3.18
C PRO A 240 10.03 -6.23 1.96
N CYS A 241 9.05 -5.32 1.99
CA CYS A 241 8.13 -5.11 0.88
C CYS A 241 8.83 -4.71 -0.43
N CYS A 242 9.97 -4.01 -0.38
CA CYS A 242 10.65 -3.56 -1.59
C CYS A 242 11.47 -4.65 -2.28
N THR A 243 11.68 -5.81 -1.65
CA THR A 243 12.42 -6.94 -2.27
C THR A 243 11.75 -7.46 -3.54
N GLY A 244 10.42 -7.36 -3.64
CA GLY A 244 9.66 -7.74 -4.82
C GLY A 244 10.08 -6.99 -6.09
N LEU A 245 10.50 -5.73 -5.98
CA LEU A 245 10.94 -4.94 -7.14
C LEU A 245 12.22 -5.50 -7.76
N LEU A 246 13.15 -5.99 -6.93
CA LEU A 246 14.36 -6.66 -7.41
C LEU A 246 14.04 -8.01 -8.07
N GLN A 247 13.06 -8.75 -7.54
CA GLN A 247 12.65 -10.02 -8.14
C GLN A 247 12.01 -9.82 -9.51
N ILE A 248 11.13 -8.82 -9.65
CA ILE A 248 10.53 -8.42 -10.94
C ILE A 248 11.64 -8.09 -11.96
N ALA A 249 12.64 -7.30 -11.57
CA ALA A 249 13.77 -6.96 -12.43
C ALA A 249 14.61 -8.19 -12.85
N LYS A 250 14.88 -9.11 -11.91
CA LYS A 250 15.60 -10.36 -12.19
C LYS A 250 14.82 -11.27 -13.15
N GLN A 251 13.51 -11.41 -12.92
CA GLN A 251 12.63 -12.19 -13.78
C GLN A 251 12.61 -11.62 -15.19
N ALA A 252 12.51 -10.29 -15.33
CA ALA A 252 12.57 -9.64 -16.63
C ALA A 252 13.88 -9.93 -17.37
N VAL A 253 15.04 -9.72 -16.73
CA VAL A 253 16.35 -10.02 -17.36
C VAL A 253 16.49 -11.51 -17.68
N SER A 254 15.97 -12.40 -16.83
CA SER A 254 15.96 -13.84 -17.11
C SER A 254 15.10 -14.19 -18.33
N GLY A 255 13.93 -13.57 -18.46
CA GLY A 255 12.97 -13.77 -19.55
C GLY A 255 13.33 -13.06 -20.86
N SER A 256 14.18 -12.03 -20.82
CA SER A 256 14.64 -11.31 -22.00
C SER A 256 15.63 -12.09 -22.84
N PHE A 257 15.61 -11.84 -24.15
CA PHE A 257 16.63 -12.33 -25.08
C PHE A 257 18.00 -11.67 -24.79
N ARG A 258 18.01 -10.35 -24.56
CA ARG A 258 19.22 -9.61 -24.18
C ARG A 258 19.48 -9.75 -22.68
N LYS A 259 20.73 -10.04 -22.33
CA LYS A 259 21.20 -9.98 -20.94
C LYS A 259 21.86 -8.64 -20.67
N ILE A 260 21.40 -7.95 -19.64
CA ILE A 260 21.92 -6.65 -19.20
C ILE A 260 22.34 -6.71 -17.73
N PRO A 261 23.34 -5.93 -17.32
CA PRO A 261 23.77 -5.92 -15.93
C PRO A 261 22.73 -5.24 -15.03
N ILE A 262 22.43 -5.87 -13.89
CA ILE A 262 21.58 -5.30 -12.83
C ILE A 262 22.44 -4.76 -11.68
N LYS A 263 22.19 -3.51 -11.29
CA LYS A 263 22.79 -2.89 -10.09
C LYS A 263 21.75 -2.71 -9.00
N LYS A 264 21.96 -3.33 -7.83
CA LYS A 264 21.11 -3.16 -6.65
C LYS A 264 21.62 -2.00 -5.79
N ILE A 265 20.72 -1.12 -5.36
CA ILE A 265 20.97 -0.10 -4.33
C ILE A 265 19.92 -0.28 -3.23
N VAL A 266 20.36 -0.35 -1.97
CA VAL A 266 19.46 -0.40 -0.80
C VAL A 266 19.57 0.90 -0.01
N VAL A 267 18.44 1.58 0.12
CA VAL A 267 18.29 2.82 0.89
C VAL A 267 17.73 2.49 2.27
N GLY A 268 18.37 3.00 3.31
CA GLY A 268 17.88 2.90 4.68
C GLY A 268 16.66 3.78 4.91
N ILE A 269 15.86 3.47 5.93
CA ILE A 269 14.68 4.27 6.30
C ILE A 269 15.03 5.70 6.76
N LYS A 270 16.32 5.98 7.02
CA LYS A 270 16.83 7.31 7.37
C LYS A 270 17.62 7.98 6.23
N GLY A 271 17.57 7.42 5.01
CA GLY A 271 18.14 8.04 3.81
C GLY A 271 19.60 7.71 3.51
N GLU A 272 20.28 6.92 4.34
CA GLU A 272 21.62 6.40 4.03
C GLU A 272 21.60 5.30 2.96
N ILE A 273 22.69 5.14 2.23
CA ILE A 273 22.88 3.97 1.35
C ILE A 273 23.47 2.83 2.19
N LEU A 274 22.71 1.76 2.37
CA LEU A 274 23.15 0.58 3.12
C LEU A 274 23.94 -0.40 2.25
N GLU A 275 23.61 -0.48 0.95
CA GLU A 275 24.22 -1.44 0.04
C GLU A 275 24.23 -0.90 -1.39
N LYS A 276 25.33 -1.13 -2.11
CA LYS A 276 25.45 -0.86 -3.55
C LYS A 276 26.29 -1.96 -4.20
N LYS A 277 25.65 -2.86 -4.96
CA LYS A 277 26.35 -3.97 -5.61
C LYS A 277 25.77 -4.31 -6.97
N TRP A 278 26.60 -4.88 -7.82
CA TRP A 278 26.14 -5.59 -9.01
C TRP A 278 25.55 -6.93 -8.59
N VAL A 279 24.40 -7.26 -9.16
CA VAL A 279 23.76 -8.57 -8.97
C VAL A 279 24.54 -9.55 -9.84
N LYS A 280 25.04 -10.62 -9.22
CA LYS A 280 25.58 -11.77 -9.93
C LYS A 280 24.42 -12.70 -10.30
N ASP A 281 24.49 -13.29 -11.47
CA ASP A 281 23.57 -14.33 -11.93
C ASP A 281 23.57 -15.54 -10.98
#